data_AF-A0A1Z9E4M3-F1
#
_entry.id   AF-A0A1Z9E4M3-F1
#
_cell.length_a   1.000
_cell.length_b   1.000
_cell.length_c   1.000
_cell.angle_alpha   90.00
_cell.angle_beta   90.00
_cell.angle_gamma   90.00
#
_symmetry.space_group_name_H-M   'P 1'
#
loop_
_entity.id
_entity.type
_entity.pdbx_description
1 polymer ?
#
loop_
_entity_poly.entity_id
_entity_poly.type
_entity_poly.pdbx_seq_one_letter_code
_entity_poly.pdbx_strand_id
1 'polypeptide(L)'
;MASGCLSVPLTESCENDDCFPFNNESFSNLLSKDNAFDVISYSEMFSQIAVEATLVSEHQTQRGEIYWNVIKDDEAELSSVSSRLILGGTVVIDTEYVEGQQSNNYRIGNEWYEGRDEIPEYSNPFIKLAQSATENPDGFWPPFAFDTKQLHDLDWSFSADLTSTQQVASASNDTHLIVIETRGIPPLITGIETYSGEDKFILRVTTENVSLSLKKDIQRTPVPFIPEQLTKDSSGNISYCAGVISNSLSLDIKPEQLEIHGLLTYDNSTSSVSSMRFDTLTLNQTLPDGTWWEFYWVDFLGEKLVSNGDLYTVRTNATGNISIGIFDLWANSWTDQAF
;
A
#
# COMPACT_ATOMS: atom_id res chain seq x y z
N MET A 1 -28.61 51.64 19.05
CA MET A 1 -28.42 50.17 19.09
C MET A 1 -28.00 49.73 17.70
N ALA A 2 -26.71 49.53 17.49
CA ALA A 2 -26.16 49.00 16.24
C ALA A 2 -25.10 47.97 16.67
N SER A 3 -25.39 46.68 16.50
CA SER A 3 -24.43 45.61 16.75
C SER A 3 -23.76 45.28 15.42
N GLY A 4 -22.48 45.60 15.33
CA GLY A 4 -21.67 45.47 14.13
C GLY A 4 -21.41 44.01 13.77
N CYS A 5 -21.49 43.73 12.47
CA CYS A 5 -20.86 42.56 11.88
C CYS A 5 -19.34 42.76 11.96
N LEU A 6 -18.62 41.80 12.52
CA LEU A 6 -17.17 41.69 12.34
C LEU A 6 -16.93 41.33 10.86
N SER A 7 -16.74 42.33 10.02
CA SER A 7 -16.09 42.15 8.73
C SER A 7 -14.60 41.92 8.99
N VAL A 8 -14.15 40.67 8.88
CA VAL A 8 -12.72 40.37 8.79
C VAL A 8 -12.21 41.06 7.52
N PRO A 9 -11.22 41.97 7.60
CA PRO A 9 -10.69 42.61 6.41
C PRO A 9 -9.96 41.55 5.58
N LEU A 10 -10.43 41.26 4.36
CA LEU A 10 -9.66 40.58 3.30
C LEU A 10 -8.55 41.50 2.77
N THR A 11 -7.83 42.16 3.67
CA THR A 11 -6.80 43.15 3.37
C THR A 11 -5.54 42.88 4.20
N GLU A 12 -5.07 41.63 4.22
CA GLU A 12 -3.65 41.48 3.93
C GLU A 12 -3.56 41.62 2.42
N SER A 13 -2.95 42.73 1.99
CA SER A 13 -2.65 43.00 0.59
C SER A 13 -1.83 41.84 0.05
N CYS A 14 -2.49 40.92 -0.61
CA CYS A 14 -1.82 39.91 -1.39
C CYS A 14 -1.17 40.68 -2.56
N GLU A 15 0.14 40.91 -2.44
CA GLU A 15 0.95 41.56 -3.46
C GLU A 15 1.39 40.49 -4.45
N ASN A 16 0.77 40.49 -5.65
CA ASN A 16 1.03 39.63 -6.83
C ASN A 16 0.22 38.33 -6.94
N ASP A 17 0.31 37.72 -8.14
CA ASP A 17 -0.36 36.56 -8.79
C ASP A 17 -0.93 35.39 -7.96
N ASP A 18 -0.77 35.36 -6.64
CA ASP A 18 -1.19 34.28 -5.75
C ASP A 18 -2.49 34.62 -4.96
N CYS A 19 -3.23 35.64 -5.40
CA CYS A 19 -4.41 36.14 -4.68
C CYS A 19 -5.68 35.40 -5.04
N PHE A 20 -6.37 34.92 -4.01
CA PHE A 20 -7.73 34.40 -4.11
C PHE A 20 -8.77 35.53 -4.13
N PRO A 21 -9.82 35.45 -4.98
CA PRO A 21 -9.99 34.50 -6.07
C PRO A 21 -9.12 34.87 -7.27
N PHE A 22 -8.68 33.86 -8.03
CA PHE A 22 -7.94 34.09 -9.26
C PHE A 22 -8.82 34.74 -10.34
N ASN A 23 -8.17 35.55 -11.19
CA ASN A 23 -8.69 35.96 -12.49
C ASN A 23 -7.99 35.14 -13.58
N ASN A 24 -8.32 35.37 -14.86
CA ASN A 24 -7.74 34.59 -15.95
C ASN A 24 -6.21 34.70 -16.02
N GLU A 25 -5.65 35.90 -15.83
CA GLU A 25 -4.19 36.13 -15.87
C GLU A 25 -3.47 35.43 -14.71
N SER A 26 -3.94 35.62 -13.48
CA SER A 26 -3.32 34.99 -12.31
C SER A 26 -3.50 33.47 -12.28
N PHE A 27 -4.63 32.95 -12.77
CA PHE A 27 -4.85 31.52 -12.92
C PHE A 27 -3.94 30.90 -14.00
N SER A 28 -3.83 31.54 -15.17
CA SER A 28 -2.89 31.11 -16.21
C SER A 28 -1.43 31.13 -15.70
N ASN A 29 -1.06 32.15 -14.92
CA ASN A 29 0.26 32.20 -14.29
C ASN A 29 0.48 31.03 -13.33
N LEU A 30 -0.50 30.68 -12.47
CA LEU A 30 -0.44 29.48 -11.63
C LEU A 30 -0.20 28.21 -12.47
N LEU A 31 -0.99 27.98 -13.51
CA LEU A 31 -0.89 26.78 -14.35
C LEU A 31 0.44 26.68 -15.11
N SER A 32 1.08 27.81 -15.40
CA SER A 32 2.37 27.89 -16.09
C SER A 32 3.58 27.55 -15.20
N LYS A 33 3.42 27.59 -13.88
CA LYS A 33 4.50 27.29 -12.92
C LYS A 33 4.96 25.84 -13.07
N ASP A 34 6.26 25.63 -12.86
CA ASP A 34 6.79 24.27 -12.63
C ASP A 34 6.10 23.68 -11.39
N ASN A 35 5.68 22.43 -11.48
CA ASN A 35 5.05 21.70 -10.38
C ASN A 35 3.82 22.43 -9.77
N ALA A 36 3.05 23.17 -10.59
CA ALA A 36 1.81 23.80 -10.15
C ALA A 36 0.85 22.80 -9.48
N PHE A 37 0.88 21.55 -9.94
CA PHE A 37 0.28 20.40 -9.29
C PHE A 37 1.33 19.30 -9.11
N ASP A 38 1.68 19.00 -7.87
CA ASP A 38 2.62 17.94 -7.51
C ASP A 38 2.22 17.31 -6.18
N VAL A 39 1.63 16.11 -6.27
CA VAL A 39 1.18 15.34 -5.10
C VAL A 39 2.32 14.98 -4.16
N ILE A 40 3.53 14.76 -4.69
CA ILE A 40 4.68 14.40 -3.85
C ILE A 40 5.02 15.59 -2.95
N SER A 41 5.16 16.78 -3.52
CA SER A 41 5.33 18.02 -2.76
C SER A 41 4.18 18.23 -1.76
N TYR A 42 2.94 17.95 -2.14
CA TYR A 42 1.79 18.11 -1.24
C TYR A 42 1.85 17.13 -0.07
N SER A 43 2.29 15.90 -0.32
CA SER A 43 2.45 14.88 0.72
C SER A 43 3.56 15.20 1.72
N GLU A 44 4.49 16.09 1.38
CA GLU A 44 5.50 16.61 2.32
C GLU A 44 4.95 17.82 3.11
N MET A 45 4.06 18.61 2.52
CA MET A 45 3.46 19.79 3.17
C MET A 45 2.35 19.44 4.18
N PHE A 46 1.56 18.41 3.91
CA PHE A 46 0.41 18.03 4.73
C PHE A 46 0.68 16.72 5.49
N SER A 47 0.42 16.70 6.80
CA SER A 47 0.53 15.48 7.63
C SER A 47 -0.49 14.41 7.23
N GLN A 48 -1.68 14.86 6.81
CA GLN A 48 -2.78 14.03 6.36
C GLN A 48 -3.20 14.46 4.95
N ILE A 49 -3.25 13.51 4.03
CA ILE A 49 -3.61 13.75 2.64
C ILE A 49 -4.21 12.48 2.03
N ALA A 50 -5.31 12.63 1.29
CA ALA A 50 -5.93 11.58 0.49
C ALA A 50 -5.98 12.04 -0.97
N VAL A 51 -5.53 11.18 -1.88
CA VAL A 51 -5.56 11.44 -3.32
C VAL A 51 -6.31 10.33 -4.01
N GLU A 52 -7.39 10.72 -4.67
CA GLU A 52 -8.24 9.84 -5.45
C GLU A 52 -8.04 10.13 -6.93
N ALA A 53 -7.85 9.09 -7.73
CA ALA A 53 -7.77 9.20 -9.19
C ALA A 53 -8.70 8.20 -9.84
N THR A 54 -9.44 8.65 -10.85
CA THR A 54 -10.33 7.83 -11.67
C THR A 54 -10.01 8.06 -13.12
N LEU A 55 -9.80 6.98 -13.86
CA LEU A 55 -9.68 6.99 -15.32
C LEU A 55 -10.77 6.08 -15.89
N VAL A 56 -11.57 6.62 -16.79
CA VAL A 56 -12.51 5.85 -17.59
C VAL A 56 -12.15 6.08 -19.05
N SER A 57 -12.02 4.97 -19.79
CA SER A 57 -11.83 5.01 -21.23
C SER A 57 -12.73 4.00 -21.92
N GLU A 58 -13.30 4.40 -23.04
CA GLU A 58 -14.14 3.57 -23.89
C GLU A 58 -13.56 3.44 -25.29
N HIS A 59 -13.12 2.23 -25.63
CA HIS A 59 -12.65 1.91 -26.99
C HIS A 59 -13.60 0.88 -27.63
N GLN A 60 -14.28 1.31 -28.68
CA GLN A 60 -15.27 0.54 -29.45
C GLN A 60 -16.47 0.06 -28.61
N THR A 61 -16.37 -1.11 -27.98
CA THR A 61 -17.42 -1.74 -27.14
C THR A 61 -16.88 -2.18 -25.79
N GLN A 62 -15.61 -1.88 -25.50
CA GLN A 62 -14.97 -2.23 -24.25
C GLN A 62 -14.69 -0.96 -23.46
N ARG A 63 -15.20 -0.96 -22.23
CA ARG A 63 -14.99 0.09 -21.25
C ARG A 63 -14.00 -0.39 -20.20
N GLY A 64 -12.96 0.41 -19.98
CA GLY A 64 -11.99 0.24 -18.91
C GLY A 64 -12.20 1.32 -17.86
N GLU A 65 -12.25 0.93 -16.59
CA GLU A 65 -12.35 1.88 -15.46
C GLU A 65 -11.27 1.54 -14.46
N ILE A 66 -10.51 2.56 -14.07
CA ILE A 66 -9.45 2.43 -13.08
C ILE A 66 -9.69 3.43 -11.97
N TYR A 67 -9.57 2.97 -10.74
CA TYR A 67 -9.69 3.77 -9.53
C TYR A 67 -8.47 3.54 -8.65
N TRP A 68 -7.90 4.64 -8.17
CA TRP A 68 -6.89 4.64 -7.14
C TRP A 68 -7.34 5.55 -6.01
N ASN A 69 -7.05 5.14 -4.78
CA ASN A 69 -7.17 5.99 -3.61
C ASN A 69 -5.94 5.75 -2.73
N VAL A 70 -5.16 6.79 -2.50
CA VAL A 70 -3.94 6.73 -1.70
C VAL A 70 -4.02 7.73 -0.58
N ILE A 71 -3.81 7.27 0.64
CA ILE A 71 -3.98 8.06 1.85
C ILE A 71 -2.70 7.97 2.67
N LYS A 72 -2.24 9.12 3.17
CA LYS A 72 -1.20 9.24 4.17
C LYS A 72 -1.82 9.88 5.42
N ASP A 73 -1.57 9.30 6.58
CA ASP A 73 -1.98 9.81 7.87
C ASP A 73 -0.82 9.71 8.87
N ASP A 74 0.00 10.76 8.92
CA ASP A 74 1.15 10.82 9.83
C ASP A 74 0.74 10.86 11.31
N GLU A 75 -0.49 11.29 11.64
CA GLU A 75 -0.95 11.33 13.04
C GLU A 75 -1.24 9.93 13.56
N ALA A 76 -1.79 9.06 12.71
CA ALA A 76 -2.01 7.66 13.02
C ALA A 76 -0.79 6.77 12.73
N GLU A 77 0.24 7.31 12.06
CA GLU A 77 1.36 6.55 11.47
C GLU A 77 0.85 5.43 10.54
N LEU A 78 -0.14 5.76 9.71
CA LEU A 78 -0.79 4.83 8.79
C LEU A 78 -0.78 5.35 7.35
N SER A 79 -0.68 4.45 6.39
CA SER A 79 -0.92 4.71 4.98
C SER A 79 -1.94 3.74 4.42
N SER A 80 -2.65 4.13 3.36
CA SER A 80 -3.53 3.25 2.61
C SER A 80 -3.29 3.39 1.11
N VAL A 81 -3.21 2.27 0.41
CA VAL A 81 -3.16 2.21 -1.05
C VAL A 81 -4.26 1.28 -1.54
N SER A 82 -5.25 1.86 -2.21
CA SER A 82 -6.39 1.17 -2.78
C SER A 82 -6.37 1.26 -4.29
N SER A 83 -6.71 0.15 -4.95
CA SER A 83 -6.66 0.00 -6.41
C SER A 83 -7.82 -0.86 -6.89
N ARG A 84 -8.50 -0.39 -7.94
CA ARG A 84 -9.59 -1.13 -8.56
C ARG A 84 -9.53 -1.00 -10.08
N LEU A 85 -9.61 -2.13 -10.78
CA LEU A 85 -9.65 -2.22 -12.23
C LEU A 85 -10.91 -2.96 -12.68
N ILE A 86 -11.68 -2.34 -13.56
CA ILE A 86 -12.86 -2.93 -14.20
C ILE A 86 -12.65 -2.96 -15.70
N LEU A 87 -12.75 -4.15 -16.31
CA LEU A 87 -12.67 -4.34 -17.77
C LEU A 87 -13.96 -4.99 -18.27
N GLY A 88 -14.66 -4.31 -19.18
CA GLY A 88 -15.91 -4.82 -19.77
C GLY A 88 -16.97 -5.18 -18.71
N GLY A 89 -17.04 -4.42 -17.62
CA GLY A 89 -17.94 -4.67 -16.49
C GLY A 89 -17.48 -5.74 -15.50
N THR A 90 -16.32 -6.38 -15.72
CA THR A 90 -15.75 -7.38 -14.79
C THR A 90 -14.68 -6.74 -13.92
N VAL A 91 -14.77 -6.93 -12.60
CA VAL A 91 -13.72 -6.50 -11.66
C VAL A 91 -12.53 -7.45 -11.78
N VAL A 92 -11.38 -6.91 -12.17
CA VAL A 92 -10.12 -7.66 -12.37
C VAL A 92 -9.17 -7.47 -11.19
N ILE A 93 -9.12 -6.25 -10.65
CA ILE A 93 -8.36 -5.90 -9.45
C ILE A 93 -9.31 -5.18 -8.52
N ASP A 94 -9.29 -5.54 -7.24
CA ASP A 94 -9.99 -4.82 -6.18
C ASP A 94 -9.27 -5.11 -4.86
N THR A 95 -8.31 -4.26 -4.55
CA THR A 95 -7.42 -4.44 -3.40
C THR A 95 -7.26 -3.15 -2.64
N GLU A 96 -7.04 -3.28 -1.34
CA GLU A 96 -6.62 -2.16 -0.49
C GLU A 96 -5.62 -2.67 0.52
N TYR A 97 -4.57 -1.92 0.75
CA TYR A 97 -3.52 -2.24 1.72
C TYR A 97 -3.37 -1.05 2.65
N VAL A 98 -3.63 -1.26 3.94
CA VAL A 98 -3.45 -0.28 5.01
C VAL A 98 -2.29 -0.75 5.88
N GLU A 99 -1.21 0.00 5.88
CA GLU A 99 0.01 -0.35 6.61
C GLU A 99 0.45 0.75 7.56
N GLY A 100 1.29 0.36 8.52
CA GLY A 100 1.79 1.23 9.58
C GLY A 100 1.31 0.75 10.94
N GLN A 101 1.99 1.18 12.00
CA GLN A 101 1.92 0.52 13.31
C GLN A 101 2.34 -0.97 13.23
N GLN A 102 2.38 -1.70 14.35
CA GLN A 102 2.85 -3.09 14.35
C GLN A 102 1.88 -4.11 13.71
N SER A 103 0.98 -3.65 12.82
CA SER A 103 -0.05 -4.44 12.17
C SER A 103 -0.38 -3.85 10.80
N ASN A 104 -1.00 -4.63 9.93
CA ASN A 104 -1.53 -4.14 8.66
C ASN A 104 -2.89 -4.77 8.40
N ASN A 105 -3.67 -4.12 7.54
CA ASN A 105 -4.88 -4.71 7.00
C ASN A 105 -4.80 -4.73 5.49
N TYR A 106 -5.32 -5.79 4.90
CA TYR A 106 -5.45 -5.84 3.46
C TYR A 106 -6.81 -6.40 3.06
N ARG A 107 -7.31 -5.91 1.93
CA ARG A 107 -8.61 -6.27 1.37
C ARG A 107 -8.40 -6.89 0.01
N ILE A 108 -9.11 -7.99 -0.25
CA ILE A 108 -9.25 -8.59 -1.58
C ILE A 108 -10.75 -8.72 -1.86
N GLY A 109 -11.24 -8.01 -2.88
CA GLY A 109 -12.67 -7.89 -3.11
C GLY A 109 -13.38 -7.32 -1.88
N ASN A 110 -14.29 -8.08 -1.28
CA ASN A 110 -15.06 -7.62 -0.11
C ASN A 110 -14.51 -8.10 1.24
N GLU A 111 -13.45 -8.92 1.24
CA GLU A 111 -12.93 -9.56 2.44
C GLU A 111 -11.70 -8.84 2.97
N TRP A 112 -11.66 -8.65 4.29
CA TRP A 112 -10.59 -7.98 5.01
C TRP A 112 -9.81 -8.98 5.85
N TYR A 113 -8.50 -8.79 5.85
CA TYR A 113 -7.54 -9.64 6.53
C TYR A 113 -6.58 -8.79 7.38
N GLU A 114 -6.17 -9.33 8.52
CA GLU A 114 -5.18 -8.75 9.43
C GLU A 114 -3.84 -9.45 9.19
N GLY A 115 -2.81 -8.66 8.89
CA GLY A 115 -1.42 -9.08 8.95
C GLY A 115 -0.70 -8.37 10.10
N ARG A 116 0.60 -8.69 10.24
CA ARG A 116 1.44 -8.14 11.30
C ARG A 116 2.86 -7.92 10.84
N ASP A 117 3.49 -6.94 11.45
CA ASP A 117 4.88 -6.58 11.24
C ASP A 117 5.38 -5.89 12.53
N GLU A 118 6.35 -6.46 13.22
CA GLU A 118 6.82 -5.93 14.51
C GLU A 118 7.65 -4.66 14.35
N ILE A 119 8.32 -4.46 13.21
CA ILE A 119 9.08 -3.26 12.87
C ILE A 119 8.48 -2.66 11.59
N PRO A 120 7.34 -1.96 11.71
CA PRO A 120 6.70 -1.39 10.54
C PRO A 120 7.56 -0.29 9.90
N GLU A 121 7.82 -0.42 8.60
CA GLU A 121 8.43 0.63 7.79
C GLU A 121 7.37 1.65 7.33
N TYR A 122 6.70 2.30 8.29
CA TYR A 122 5.82 3.42 7.95
C TYR A 122 6.63 4.49 7.21
N SER A 123 6.14 4.85 6.02
CA SER A 123 6.74 5.89 5.21
C SER A 123 5.69 6.50 4.31
N ASN A 124 6.04 7.63 3.71
CA ASN A 124 5.15 8.34 2.81
C ASN A 124 4.81 7.47 1.57
N PRO A 125 3.53 7.07 1.40
CA PRO A 125 3.12 6.15 0.34
C PRO A 125 3.31 6.76 -1.06
N PHE A 126 3.23 8.10 -1.18
CA PHE A 126 3.41 8.78 -2.46
C PHE A 126 4.85 8.69 -2.95
N ILE A 127 5.82 8.78 -2.04
CA ILE A 127 7.25 8.62 -2.36
C ILE A 127 7.54 7.16 -2.72
N LYS A 128 7.05 6.19 -1.91
CA LYS A 128 7.17 4.75 -2.21
C LYS A 128 6.64 4.42 -3.61
N LEU A 129 5.42 4.85 -3.93
CA LEU A 129 4.79 4.59 -5.22
C LEU A 129 5.54 5.26 -6.39
N ALA A 130 6.04 6.48 -6.21
CA ALA A 130 6.83 7.17 -7.24
C ALA A 130 8.16 6.44 -7.53
N GLN A 131 8.82 5.92 -6.48
CA GLN A 131 10.01 5.08 -6.64
C GLN A 131 9.68 3.79 -7.39
N SER A 132 8.64 3.07 -6.98
CA SER A 132 8.21 1.85 -7.66
C SER A 132 7.82 2.08 -9.13
N ALA A 133 7.17 3.20 -9.43
CA ALA A 133 6.86 3.60 -10.81
C ALA A 133 8.12 3.93 -11.64
N THR A 134 9.18 4.42 -11.00
CA THR A 134 10.47 4.67 -11.67
C THR A 134 11.22 3.36 -11.94
N GLU A 135 11.17 2.42 -11.00
CA GLU A 135 11.80 1.09 -11.12
C GLU A 135 11.07 0.20 -12.13
N ASN A 136 9.75 0.31 -12.20
CA ASN A 136 8.91 -0.42 -13.15
C ASN A 136 7.91 0.51 -13.86
N PRO A 137 8.34 1.22 -14.92
CA PRO A 137 7.49 2.19 -15.63
C PRO A 137 6.23 1.60 -16.26
N ASP A 138 6.25 0.30 -16.60
CA ASP A 138 5.13 -0.41 -17.24
C ASP A 138 4.13 -0.99 -16.21
N GLY A 139 4.31 -0.71 -14.92
CA GLY A 139 3.43 -1.16 -13.85
C GLY A 139 2.10 -0.42 -13.77
N PHE A 140 1.26 -0.85 -12.82
CA PHE A 140 -0.06 -0.28 -12.58
C PHE A 140 0.03 0.77 -11.47
N TRP A 141 0.29 2.03 -11.85
CA TRP A 141 0.57 3.11 -10.90
C TRP A 141 -0.47 4.23 -10.99
N PRO A 142 -0.81 4.87 -9.86
CA PRO A 142 -1.65 6.04 -9.85
C PRO A 142 -0.98 7.25 -10.55
N PRO A 143 -1.73 8.06 -11.31
CA PRO A 143 -1.20 9.22 -12.03
C PRO A 143 -1.08 10.44 -11.11
N PHE A 144 -0.03 10.47 -10.28
CA PHE A 144 0.20 11.53 -9.29
C PHE A 144 0.79 12.84 -9.84
N ALA A 145 1.06 12.89 -11.14
CA ALA A 145 1.55 14.10 -11.81
C ALA A 145 0.62 14.46 -12.97
N PHE A 146 0.37 15.77 -13.11
CA PHE A 146 -0.40 16.32 -14.21
C PHE A 146 0.30 17.57 -14.75
N ASP A 147 0.64 17.57 -16.04
CA ASP A 147 1.27 18.73 -16.68
C ASP A 147 0.25 19.82 -16.97
N THR A 148 0.14 20.78 -16.05
CA THR A 148 -0.79 21.91 -16.16
C THR A 148 -0.37 22.95 -17.19
N LYS A 149 0.90 22.94 -17.65
CA LYS A 149 1.40 23.98 -18.56
C LYS A 149 0.68 23.96 -19.90
N GLN A 150 0.16 22.81 -20.33
CA GLN A 150 -0.60 22.72 -21.58
C GLN A 150 -1.96 23.41 -21.49
N LEU A 151 -2.39 23.81 -20.29
CA LEU A 151 -3.69 24.39 -20.01
C LEU A 151 -3.66 25.91 -19.80
N HIS A 152 -2.47 26.53 -19.73
CA HIS A 152 -2.33 27.94 -19.35
C HIS A 152 -2.95 28.94 -20.35
N ASP A 153 -3.01 28.60 -21.63
CA ASP A 153 -3.53 29.47 -22.70
C ASP A 153 -5.04 29.35 -22.93
N LEU A 154 -5.75 28.56 -22.12
CA LEU A 154 -7.19 28.41 -22.23
C LEU A 154 -7.94 29.64 -21.69
N ASP A 155 -9.15 29.87 -22.21
CA ASP A 155 -10.06 30.89 -21.71
C ASP A 155 -10.92 30.30 -20.59
N TRP A 156 -10.71 30.77 -19.36
CA TRP A 156 -11.31 30.18 -18.16
C TRP A 156 -12.54 30.94 -17.69
N SER A 157 -13.58 30.18 -17.37
CA SER A 157 -14.74 30.66 -16.62
C SER A 157 -14.62 30.25 -15.16
N PHE A 158 -14.94 31.15 -14.23
CA PHE A 158 -14.71 30.94 -12.79
C PHE A 158 -16.00 30.99 -11.96
N SER A 159 -16.05 30.16 -10.93
CA SER A 159 -16.99 30.25 -9.81
C SER A 159 -16.21 30.12 -8.51
N ALA A 160 -16.39 31.06 -7.57
CA ALA A 160 -15.66 31.07 -6.31
C ALA A 160 -16.60 31.18 -5.11
N ASP A 161 -16.28 30.44 -4.04
CA ASP A 161 -16.86 30.59 -2.71
C ASP A 161 -15.81 31.19 -1.76
N LEU A 162 -16.09 32.42 -1.31
CA LEU A 162 -15.22 33.16 -0.42
C LEU A 162 -15.12 32.57 0.99
N THR A 163 -16.12 31.77 1.40
CA THR A 163 -16.19 31.22 2.76
C THR A 163 -15.26 30.03 2.93
N SER A 164 -15.29 29.13 1.95
CA SER A 164 -14.44 27.92 1.89
C SER A 164 -13.11 28.17 1.19
N THR A 165 -12.87 29.38 0.67
CA THR A 165 -11.71 29.73 -0.16
C THR A 165 -11.54 28.79 -1.35
N GLN A 166 -12.67 28.31 -1.89
CA GLN A 166 -12.74 27.35 -2.98
C GLN A 166 -13.04 28.09 -4.28
N GLN A 167 -12.35 27.72 -5.36
CA GLN A 167 -12.63 28.23 -6.70
C GLN A 167 -12.60 27.09 -7.70
N VAL A 168 -13.56 27.11 -8.62
CA VAL A 168 -13.67 26.18 -9.74
C VAL A 168 -13.48 26.97 -11.02
N ALA A 169 -12.51 26.56 -11.82
CA ALA A 169 -12.23 27.07 -13.15
C ALA A 169 -12.64 26.02 -14.19
N SER A 170 -13.35 26.43 -15.24
CA SER A 170 -13.73 25.54 -16.34
C SER A 170 -13.37 26.16 -17.69
N ALA A 171 -12.81 25.35 -18.58
CA ALA A 171 -12.50 25.72 -19.96
C ALA A 171 -12.78 24.55 -20.90
N SER A 172 -12.85 24.83 -22.21
CA SER A 172 -12.98 23.79 -23.24
C SER A 172 -12.08 24.10 -24.43
N ASN A 173 -11.47 23.04 -24.99
CA ASN A 173 -10.60 23.11 -26.17
C ASN A 173 -11.22 22.40 -27.39
N ASP A 174 -12.54 22.56 -27.57
CA ASP A 174 -13.42 21.90 -28.56
C ASP A 174 -13.60 20.39 -28.38
N THR A 175 -12.57 19.69 -27.93
CA THR A 175 -12.56 18.22 -27.77
C THR A 175 -12.75 17.79 -26.33
N HIS A 176 -12.21 18.56 -25.38
CA HIS A 176 -12.26 18.28 -23.96
C HIS A 176 -12.98 19.41 -23.20
N LEU A 177 -13.73 19.04 -22.17
CA LEU A 177 -14.09 19.93 -21.07
C LEU A 177 -13.09 19.70 -19.95
N ILE A 178 -12.50 20.77 -19.44
CA ILE A 178 -11.51 20.75 -18.38
C ILE A 178 -12.04 21.55 -17.20
N VAL A 179 -11.96 20.99 -16.01
CA VAL A 179 -12.34 21.62 -14.76
C VAL A 179 -11.17 21.52 -13.79
N ILE A 180 -10.79 22.63 -13.19
CA ILE A 180 -9.74 22.69 -12.16
C ILE A 180 -10.33 23.32 -10.92
N GLU A 181 -10.14 22.66 -9.79
CA GLU A 181 -10.52 23.15 -8.48
C GLU A 181 -9.29 23.62 -7.72
N THR A 182 -9.37 24.79 -7.10
CA THR A 182 -8.37 25.28 -6.15
C THR A 182 -8.99 25.58 -4.79
N ARG A 183 -8.19 25.41 -3.73
CA ARG A 183 -8.60 25.72 -2.36
C ARG A 183 -7.44 26.32 -1.55
N GLY A 184 -7.79 27.18 -0.60
CA GLY A 184 -6.87 27.71 0.41
C GLY A 184 -6.31 29.09 0.05
N ILE A 185 -5.48 29.62 0.96
CA ILE A 185 -4.76 30.90 0.78
C ILE A 185 -3.31 30.68 1.25
N PRO A 186 -2.31 30.63 0.34
CA PRO A 186 -2.45 30.72 -1.12
C PRO A 186 -3.23 29.53 -1.70
N PRO A 187 -3.96 29.69 -2.82
CA PRO A 187 -4.71 28.59 -3.41
C PRO A 187 -3.81 27.51 -4.00
N LEU A 188 -4.13 26.24 -3.71
CA LEU A 188 -3.49 25.05 -4.29
C LEU A 188 -4.51 24.31 -5.17
N ILE A 189 -4.04 23.62 -6.21
CA ILE A 189 -4.91 22.79 -7.06
C ILE A 189 -5.30 21.54 -6.27
N THR A 190 -6.60 21.38 -5.98
CA THR A 190 -7.14 20.23 -5.23
C THR A 190 -8.00 19.32 -6.09
N GLY A 191 -8.31 19.70 -7.34
CA GLY A 191 -9.06 18.86 -8.25
C GLY A 191 -8.72 19.14 -9.70
N ILE A 192 -8.65 18.09 -10.51
CA ILE A 192 -8.48 18.16 -11.97
C ILE A 192 -9.46 17.16 -12.58
N GLU A 193 -10.34 17.64 -13.45
CA GLU A 193 -11.26 16.80 -14.19
C GLU A 193 -11.16 17.11 -15.68
N THR A 194 -11.06 16.07 -16.50
CA THR A 194 -11.13 16.18 -17.95
C THR A 194 -12.18 15.21 -18.48
N TYR A 195 -12.97 15.68 -19.44
CA TYR A 195 -14.05 14.92 -20.07
C TYR A 195 -13.94 15.03 -21.58
N SER A 196 -14.02 13.90 -22.29
CA SER A 196 -13.90 13.81 -23.75
C SER A 196 -14.83 12.70 -24.28
N GLY A 197 -16.06 13.07 -24.64
CA GLY A 197 -17.09 12.07 -24.94
C GLY A 197 -17.39 11.20 -23.73
N GLU A 198 -17.13 9.90 -23.83
CA GLU A 198 -17.29 8.92 -22.74
C GLU A 198 -16.02 8.77 -21.88
N ASP A 199 -14.87 9.25 -22.39
CA ASP A 199 -13.61 9.21 -21.65
C ASP A 199 -13.61 10.30 -20.58
N LYS A 200 -13.11 9.96 -19.39
CA LYS A 200 -12.89 10.94 -18.33
C LYS A 200 -11.70 10.61 -17.46
N PHE A 201 -11.04 11.65 -16.99
CA PHE A 201 -10.03 11.60 -15.95
C PHE A 201 -10.45 12.53 -14.82
N ILE A 202 -10.44 12.04 -13.59
CA ILE A 202 -10.77 12.81 -12.39
C ILE A 202 -9.67 12.54 -11.38
N LEU A 203 -9.07 13.60 -10.87
CA LEU A 203 -8.12 13.56 -9.77
C LEU A 203 -8.59 14.52 -8.69
N ARG A 204 -8.55 14.08 -7.44
CA ARG A 204 -8.94 14.88 -6.27
C ARG A 204 -7.93 14.72 -5.15
N VAL A 205 -7.60 15.82 -4.51
CA VAL A 205 -6.75 15.90 -3.33
C VAL A 205 -7.58 16.44 -2.17
N THR A 206 -7.60 15.69 -1.08
CA THR A 206 -8.27 16.06 0.16
C THR A 206 -7.24 16.13 1.28
N THR A 207 -7.23 17.21 2.04
CA THR A 207 -6.33 17.42 3.20
C THR A 207 -7.10 17.67 4.50
N GLU A 208 -8.42 17.82 4.42
CA GLU A 208 -9.31 18.04 5.57
C GLU A 208 -10.05 16.75 5.92
N ASN A 209 -10.19 16.44 7.21
CA ASN A 209 -10.91 15.26 7.73
C ASN A 209 -10.39 13.93 7.17
N VAL A 210 -9.11 13.87 6.80
CA VAL A 210 -8.45 12.63 6.41
C VAL A 210 -8.00 11.92 7.68
N SER A 211 -8.43 10.67 7.84
CA SER A 211 -7.99 9.82 8.95
C SER A 211 -8.03 8.36 8.55
N LEU A 212 -7.07 7.59 9.04
CA LEU A 212 -6.98 6.15 8.86
C LEU A 212 -7.14 5.43 10.21
N SER A 213 -7.61 4.20 10.12
CA SER A 213 -7.62 3.29 11.27
C SER A 213 -7.55 1.85 10.80
N LEU A 214 -6.87 1.03 11.58
CA LEU A 214 -6.87 -0.41 11.38
C LEU A 214 -8.20 -1.00 11.89
N LYS A 215 -8.79 -1.85 11.05
CA LYS A 215 -9.86 -2.77 11.42
C LYS A 215 -9.32 -3.79 12.41
N LYS A 216 -10.15 -4.07 13.41
CA LYS A 216 -9.87 -5.02 14.49
C LYS A 216 -10.82 -6.21 14.39
N ASP A 217 -10.43 -7.31 15.02
CA ASP A 217 -11.26 -8.52 15.13
C ASP A 217 -11.67 -9.12 13.76
N ILE A 218 -10.78 -9.01 12.77
CA ILE A 218 -10.93 -9.61 11.44
C ILE A 218 -10.07 -10.89 11.32
N GLN A 219 -10.21 -11.59 10.20
CA GLN A 219 -9.46 -12.83 9.97
C GLN A 219 -7.96 -12.54 9.86
N ARG A 220 -7.16 -13.27 10.63
CA ARG A 220 -5.70 -13.19 10.59
C ARG A 220 -5.13 -14.03 9.46
N THR A 221 -4.05 -13.55 8.87
CA THR A 221 -3.34 -14.26 7.79
C THR A 221 -2.01 -14.78 8.30
N PRO A 222 -1.66 -16.04 8.00
CA PRO A 222 -0.34 -16.55 8.33
C PRO A 222 0.73 -15.82 7.50
N VAL A 223 1.94 -15.75 8.04
CA VAL A 223 3.07 -15.13 7.32
C VAL A 223 3.40 -15.88 6.03
N PRO A 224 3.86 -15.19 4.97
CA PRO A 224 4.21 -15.81 3.69
C PRO A 224 5.57 -16.54 3.73
N PHE A 225 5.79 -17.37 4.75
CA PHE A 225 7.05 -18.11 4.92
C PHE A 225 6.89 -19.57 4.52
N ILE A 226 7.37 -19.92 3.33
CA ILE A 226 7.41 -21.31 2.83
C ILE A 226 8.86 -21.81 2.93
N PRO A 227 9.14 -22.89 3.69
CA PRO A 227 10.48 -23.43 3.82
C PRO A 227 10.89 -24.20 2.56
N GLU A 228 12.20 -24.31 2.32
CA GLU A 228 12.76 -25.09 1.24
C GLU A 228 12.53 -26.59 1.45
N GLN A 229 12.59 -27.34 0.36
CA GLN A 229 12.38 -28.79 0.39
C GLN A 229 13.61 -29.51 0.96
N LEU A 230 13.37 -30.58 1.73
CA LEU A 230 14.41 -31.47 2.21
C LEU A 230 15.13 -32.15 1.04
N THR A 231 16.47 -32.14 1.07
CA THR A 231 17.33 -32.86 0.14
C THR A 231 18.11 -33.94 0.87
N LYS A 232 18.56 -34.98 0.15
CA LYS A 232 19.41 -36.02 0.75
C LYS A 232 20.88 -35.62 0.68
N ASP A 233 21.61 -35.91 1.75
CA ASP A 233 23.05 -35.78 1.79
C ASP A 233 23.75 -36.77 0.85
N SER A 234 25.08 -36.61 0.70
CA SER A 234 25.90 -37.48 -0.16
C SER A 234 25.92 -38.94 0.29
N SER A 235 25.63 -39.21 1.56
CA SER A 235 25.51 -40.58 2.09
C SER A 235 24.13 -41.21 1.85
N GLY A 236 23.12 -40.40 1.51
CA GLY A 236 21.73 -40.81 1.31
C GLY A 236 20.96 -41.16 2.58
N ASN A 237 21.61 -41.04 3.75
CA ASN A 237 21.08 -41.46 5.05
C ASN A 237 20.49 -40.29 5.86
N ILE A 238 20.87 -39.06 5.53
CA ILE A 238 20.38 -37.86 6.21
C ILE A 238 19.69 -36.98 5.19
N SER A 239 18.46 -36.59 5.52
CA SER A 239 17.76 -35.53 4.83
C SER A 239 18.00 -34.21 5.55
N TYR A 240 18.32 -33.16 4.79
CA TYR A 240 18.56 -31.83 5.33
C TYR A 240 18.00 -30.74 4.43
N CYS A 241 17.69 -29.61 5.06
CA CYS A 241 17.30 -28.37 4.44
C CYS A 241 18.03 -27.26 5.18
N ALA A 242 18.62 -26.32 4.45
CA ALA A 242 19.16 -25.10 5.01
C ALA A 242 18.78 -23.98 4.05
N GLY A 243 18.06 -22.98 4.56
CA GLY A 243 17.53 -21.89 3.75
C GLY A 243 17.75 -20.55 4.43
N VAL A 244 17.75 -19.52 3.59
CA VAL A 244 17.62 -18.13 4.05
C VAL A 244 16.14 -17.79 4.02
N ILE A 245 15.62 -17.14 5.06
CA ILE A 245 14.25 -16.61 5.03
C ILE A 245 14.19 -15.54 3.93
N SER A 246 13.37 -15.80 2.91
CA SER A 246 13.37 -15.10 1.62
C SER A 246 13.08 -13.60 1.72
N ASN A 247 13.54 -12.82 0.74
CA ASN A 247 13.25 -11.38 0.61
C ASN A 247 11.77 -11.07 0.33
N SER A 248 10.96 -12.07 -0.01
CA SER A 248 9.50 -11.92 -0.09
C SER A 248 8.82 -11.85 1.28
N LEU A 249 9.52 -12.19 2.37
CA LEU A 249 9.05 -11.91 3.72
C LEU A 249 9.51 -10.49 4.10
N SER A 250 8.69 -9.49 3.80
CA SER A 250 8.90 -8.11 4.22
C SER A 250 8.31 -7.83 5.61
N LEU A 251 8.23 -8.86 6.47
CA LEU A 251 7.54 -8.79 7.75
C LEU A 251 8.48 -9.29 8.84
N ASP A 252 8.54 -8.54 9.94
CA ASP A 252 9.28 -8.93 11.13
C ASP A 252 8.35 -9.57 12.17
N ILE A 253 8.69 -10.76 12.62
CA ILE A 253 7.77 -11.59 13.42
C ILE A 253 8.39 -11.99 14.75
N LYS A 254 7.61 -11.95 15.83
CA LYS A 254 8.06 -12.45 17.14
C LYS A 254 8.39 -13.95 17.05
N PRO A 255 9.59 -14.41 17.48
CA PRO A 255 9.98 -15.82 17.37
C PRO A 255 9.05 -16.80 18.11
N GLU A 256 8.35 -16.36 19.15
CA GLU A 256 7.36 -17.19 19.86
C GLU A 256 6.04 -17.40 19.09
N GLN A 257 5.84 -16.75 17.94
CA GLN A 257 4.63 -16.87 17.13
C GLN A 257 4.75 -17.86 15.98
N LEU A 258 5.94 -18.39 15.72
CA LEU A 258 6.18 -19.32 14.62
C LEU A 258 6.76 -20.64 15.14
N GLU A 259 6.32 -21.73 14.52
CA GLU A 259 6.89 -23.06 14.73
C GLU A 259 7.32 -23.67 13.39
N ILE A 260 8.50 -24.28 13.36
CA ILE A 260 8.95 -25.11 12.26
C ILE A 260 8.70 -26.57 12.60
N HIS A 261 8.04 -27.30 11.68
CA HIS A 261 7.60 -28.67 11.89
C HIS A 261 8.29 -29.62 10.92
N GLY A 262 8.77 -30.75 11.44
CA GLY A 262 9.03 -31.94 10.63
C GLY A 262 7.72 -32.68 10.37
N LEU A 263 7.40 -32.89 9.09
CA LEU A 263 6.17 -33.50 8.63
C LEU A 263 6.44 -34.86 8.00
N LEU A 264 5.61 -35.85 8.32
CA LEU A 264 5.56 -37.15 7.65
C LEU A 264 4.22 -37.31 6.97
N THR A 265 4.24 -37.79 5.73
CA THR A 265 3.03 -38.13 4.98
C THR A 265 2.92 -39.65 4.83
N TYR A 266 1.85 -40.21 5.38
CA TYR A 266 1.49 -41.63 5.26
C TYR A 266 0.03 -41.75 4.81
N ASP A 267 -0.24 -42.58 3.80
CA ASP A 267 -1.59 -42.82 3.25
C ASP A 267 -2.40 -41.53 2.98
N ASN A 268 -1.77 -40.54 2.33
CA ASN A 268 -2.34 -39.20 2.06
C ASN A 268 -2.75 -38.38 3.30
N SER A 269 -2.28 -38.75 4.48
CA SER A 269 -2.39 -37.96 5.70
C SER A 269 -1.03 -37.43 6.12
N THR A 270 -0.94 -36.10 6.29
CA THR A 270 0.27 -35.42 6.75
C THR A 270 0.13 -35.13 8.23
N SER A 271 1.14 -35.53 9.02
CA SER A 271 1.19 -35.28 10.47
C SER A 271 2.52 -34.63 10.84
N SER A 272 2.47 -33.66 11.77
CA SER A 272 3.68 -33.18 12.43
C SER A 272 4.18 -34.20 13.44
N VAL A 273 5.46 -34.56 13.35
CA VAL A 273 6.10 -35.55 14.23
C VAL A 273 7.14 -34.95 15.17
N SER A 274 7.64 -33.77 14.85
CA SER A 274 8.53 -32.97 15.69
C SER A 274 8.40 -31.50 15.30
N SER A 275 8.59 -30.58 16.23
CA SER A 275 8.52 -29.15 15.97
C SER A 275 9.40 -28.34 16.92
N MET A 276 9.85 -27.18 16.44
CA MET A 276 10.60 -26.20 17.21
C MET A 276 9.96 -24.83 17.05
N ARG A 277 9.70 -24.14 18.16
CA ARG A 277 9.34 -22.72 18.15
C ARG A 277 10.60 -21.87 17.95
N PHE A 278 10.55 -20.82 17.15
CA PHE A 278 11.76 -20.08 16.76
C PHE A 278 12.51 -19.50 17.96
N ASP A 279 11.81 -19.05 19.00
CA ASP A 279 12.43 -18.55 20.24
C ASP A 279 13.26 -19.61 21.01
N THR A 280 13.16 -20.88 20.65
CA THR A 280 13.96 -21.98 21.22
C THR A 280 15.39 -22.01 20.64
N LEU A 281 15.60 -21.40 19.47
CA LEU A 281 16.85 -21.34 18.69
C LEU A 281 17.33 -22.69 18.15
N THR A 282 17.38 -23.72 18.99
CA THR A 282 17.82 -25.07 18.60
C THR A 282 17.04 -26.15 19.32
N LEU A 283 16.71 -27.21 18.59
CA LEU A 283 16.08 -28.40 19.13
C LEU A 283 16.73 -29.63 18.51
N ASN A 284 17.05 -30.62 19.34
CA ASN A 284 17.41 -31.96 18.89
C ASN A 284 16.56 -32.97 19.64
N GLN A 285 15.78 -33.75 18.90
CA GLN A 285 14.81 -34.70 19.44
C GLN A 285 14.96 -36.06 18.74
N THR A 286 15.05 -37.13 19.53
CA THR A 286 14.94 -38.51 19.05
C THR A 286 13.58 -39.07 19.45
N LEU A 287 12.85 -39.57 18.46
CA LEU A 287 11.55 -40.22 18.59
C LEU A 287 11.71 -41.68 19.07
N PRO A 288 10.65 -42.32 19.61
CA PRO A 288 10.74 -43.67 20.15
C PRO A 288 11.14 -44.76 19.14
N ASP A 289 10.94 -44.53 17.85
CA ASP A 289 11.32 -45.42 16.75
C ASP A 289 12.81 -45.29 16.36
N GLY A 290 13.55 -44.37 16.99
CA GLY A 290 14.96 -44.08 16.70
C GLY A 290 15.18 -43.07 15.57
N THR A 291 14.10 -42.54 14.97
CA THR A 291 14.19 -41.39 14.08
C THR A 291 14.50 -40.14 14.90
N TRP A 292 15.38 -39.28 14.40
CA TRP A 292 15.73 -38.02 15.06
C TRP A 292 15.50 -36.84 14.12
N TRP A 293 15.23 -35.69 14.74
CA TRP A 293 15.05 -34.41 14.09
C TRP A 293 15.90 -33.37 14.82
N GLU A 294 16.59 -32.55 14.05
CA GLU A 294 17.38 -31.43 14.53
C GLU A 294 16.92 -30.18 13.80
N PHE A 295 16.60 -29.14 14.56
CA PHE A 295 16.18 -27.84 14.08
C PHE A 295 17.13 -26.78 14.63
N TYR A 296 17.40 -25.79 13.80
CA TYR A 296 18.25 -24.68 14.13
C TYR A 296 17.75 -23.42 13.44
N TRP A 297 17.70 -22.31 14.15
CA TRP A 297 17.45 -20.97 13.64
C TRP A 297 18.51 -20.02 14.15
N VAL A 298 18.96 -19.13 13.27
CA VAL A 298 19.90 -18.05 13.54
C VAL A 298 19.26 -16.75 13.10
N ASP A 299 19.05 -15.90 14.10
CA ASP A 299 18.86 -14.46 13.93
C ASP A 299 20.16 -13.87 13.38
N PHE A 300 20.24 -13.71 12.06
CA PHE A 300 21.48 -13.31 11.39
C PHE A 300 21.74 -11.81 11.56
N LEU A 301 20.67 -11.01 11.60
CA LEU A 301 20.74 -9.56 11.71
C LEU A 301 20.82 -9.08 13.17
N GLY A 302 20.44 -9.94 14.14
CA GLY A 302 20.52 -9.66 15.58
C GLY A 302 19.33 -8.86 16.11
N GLU A 303 18.21 -8.86 15.39
CA GLU A 303 17.01 -8.05 15.65
C GLU A 303 16.08 -8.71 16.67
N LYS A 304 16.31 -9.98 16.99
CA LYS A 304 15.50 -10.85 17.85
C LYS A 304 14.10 -11.06 17.30
N LEU A 305 13.96 -11.00 15.98
CA LEU A 305 12.74 -11.24 15.23
C LEU A 305 13.06 -12.29 14.16
N VAL A 306 12.06 -13.05 13.75
CA VAL A 306 12.15 -13.88 12.55
C VAL A 306 11.93 -12.95 11.37
N SER A 307 13.03 -12.61 10.69
CA SER A 307 13.06 -11.58 9.64
C SER A 307 13.72 -12.07 8.36
N ASN A 308 13.70 -11.21 7.34
CA ASN A 308 14.43 -11.48 6.10
C ASN A 308 15.94 -11.63 6.36
N GLY A 309 16.56 -12.65 5.75
CA GLY A 309 18.01 -12.86 5.86
C GLY A 309 18.41 -13.81 6.99
N ASP A 310 17.50 -14.14 7.90
CA ASP A 310 17.69 -15.19 8.89
C ASP A 310 17.95 -16.55 8.27
N LEU A 311 18.65 -17.40 9.02
CA LEU A 311 19.00 -18.74 8.57
C LEU A 311 18.24 -19.78 9.39
N TYR A 312 17.72 -20.80 8.72
CA TYR A 312 17.20 -21.98 9.39
C TYR A 312 17.83 -23.24 8.80
N THR A 313 17.93 -24.28 9.61
CA THR A 313 18.40 -25.59 9.19
C THR A 313 17.58 -26.67 9.87
N VAL A 314 17.19 -27.67 9.09
CA VAL A 314 16.51 -28.88 9.56
C VAL A 314 17.27 -30.09 9.06
N ARG A 315 17.52 -31.06 9.95
CA ARG A 315 18.19 -32.31 9.64
C ARG A 315 17.43 -33.48 10.26
N THR A 316 17.36 -34.59 9.55
CA THR A 316 16.70 -35.80 10.04
C THR A 316 17.25 -37.06 9.37
N ASN A 317 17.17 -38.19 10.05
CA ASN A 317 17.33 -39.51 9.44
C ASN A 317 15.98 -40.17 9.08
N ALA A 318 14.87 -39.42 9.14
CA ALA A 318 13.55 -39.91 8.74
C ALA A 318 13.58 -40.38 7.27
N THR A 319 12.77 -41.39 6.98
CA THR A 319 12.65 -41.96 5.63
C THR A 319 11.19 -41.92 5.18
N GLY A 320 10.95 -42.06 3.87
CA GLY A 320 9.61 -41.98 3.28
C GLY A 320 9.30 -40.61 2.69
N ASN A 321 8.02 -40.25 2.67
CA ASN A 321 7.56 -38.95 2.20
C ASN A 321 7.59 -37.94 3.35
N ILE A 322 8.63 -37.10 3.34
CA ILE A 322 8.96 -36.18 4.43
C ILE A 322 9.01 -34.74 3.90
N SER A 323 8.54 -33.80 4.70
CA SER A 323 8.59 -32.37 4.37
C SER A 323 8.76 -31.53 5.63
N ILE A 324 8.89 -30.22 5.43
CA ILE A 324 8.93 -29.22 6.50
C ILE A 324 7.74 -28.28 6.25
N GLY A 325 7.11 -27.83 7.33
CA GLY A 325 6.08 -26.79 7.27
C GLY A 325 6.32 -25.75 8.36
N ILE A 326 5.83 -24.53 8.14
CA ILE A 326 5.79 -23.49 9.16
C ILE A 326 4.34 -23.35 9.62
N PHE A 327 4.14 -23.38 10.92
CA PHE A 327 2.85 -23.11 11.53
C PHE A 327 2.89 -21.74 12.21
N ASP A 328 1.92 -20.90 11.88
CA ASP A 328 1.75 -19.58 12.46
C ASP A 328 0.78 -19.68 13.64
N LEU A 329 1.29 -19.52 14.85
CA LEU A 329 0.53 -19.61 16.09
C LEU A 329 -0.43 -18.41 16.27
N TRP A 330 -0.11 -17.25 15.70
CA TRP A 330 -0.95 -16.05 15.81
C TRP A 330 -2.16 -16.11 14.88
N ALA A 331 -1.95 -16.59 13.65
CA ALA A 331 -3.02 -16.84 12.68
C ALA A 331 -3.72 -18.19 12.90
N ASN A 332 -3.10 -19.11 13.65
CA ASN A 332 -3.54 -20.49 13.86
C ASN A 332 -3.74 -21.23 12.52
N SER A 333 -2.75 -21.14 11.63
CA SER A 333 -2.79 -21.73 10.28
C SER A 333 -1.38 -22.10 9.81
N TRP A 334 -1.30 -23.05 8.88
CA TRP A 334 -0.08 -23.31 8.12
C TRP A 334 0.19 -22.16 7.13
N THR A 335 1.46 -21.83 6.93
CA THR A 335 1.89 -20.73 6.03
C THR A 335 1.79 -21.07 4.56
N ASP A 336 1.73 -22.35 4.20
CA ASP A 336 1.59 -22.84 2.83
C ASP A 336 0.12 -23.00 2.38
N GLN A 337 -0.84 -22.73 3.28
CA GLN A 337 -2.28 -22.82 2.99
C GLN A 337 -2.92 -21.48 2.59
N ALA A 338 -2.26 -20.36 2.88
CA ALA A 338 -2.69 -19.07 2.40
C ALA A 338 -1.86 -18.74 1.17
N PHE A 339 -2.40 -18.93 -0.04
CA PHE A 339 -2.21 -18.14 -1.28
C PHE A 339 -2.98 -18.77 -2.43
#